data_AF-A0A1M5NH65-F1
#
_entry.id   AF-A0A1M5NH65-F1
#
_cell.length_a   1.000
_cell.length_b   1.000
_cell.length_c   1.000
_cell.angle_alpha   90.00
_cell.angle_beta   90.00
_cell.angle_gamma   90.00
#
_symmetry.space_group_name_H-M   'P 1'
#
loop_
_entity.id
_entity.type
_entity.pdbx_description
1 polymer ?
#
loop_
_entity_poly.entity_id
_entity_poly.type
_entity_poly.pdbx_seq_one_letter_code
_entity_poly.pdbx_strand_id
1 'polypeptide(L)'
;MKVLDINNMLDAATNSKLPGRQRYVDQFEVLANELARALADHLKIALGPDADYQPGFGGLCANFKPKRKGQKCPKVIDEGDEGGEWEL
;
A
#
# COMPACT_ATOMS: atom_id res chain seq x y z
N MET A 1 18.76 21.04 2.50
CA MET A 1 17.53 20.60 1.81
C MET A 1 17.08 19.27 2.40
N LYS A 2 15.78 19.03 2.55
CA LYS A 2 15.20 17.77 3.03
C LYS A 2 14.19 17.28 1.99
N VAL A 3 14.16 15.98 1.73
CA VAL A 3 13.26 15.33 0.76
C VAL A 3 12.51 14.24 1.52
N LEU A 4 11.19 14.22 1.38
CA LEU A 4 10.30 13.25 2.02
C LEU A 4 9.46 12.56 0.94
N ASP A 5 9.30 11.24 1.05
CA ASP A 5 8.29 10.51 0.30
C ASP A 5 6.89 10.70 0.92
N ILE A 6 5.87 10.09 0.31
CA ILE A 6 4.47 10.24 0.74
C ILE A 6 4.25 9.72 2.17
N ASN A 7 4.81 8.56 2.52
CA ASN A 7 4.66 7.99 3.87
C ASN A 7 5.27 8.91 4.92
N ASN A 8 6.47 9.42 4.66
CA ASN A 8 7.15 10.36 5.53
C ASN A 8 6.39 11.70 5.65
N MET A 9 5.72 12.17 4.59
CA MET A 9 4.85 13.35 4.66
C MET A 9 3.57 13.10 5.47
N LEU A 10 2.94 11.92 5.33
CA LEU A 10 1.77 11.54 6.12
C LEU A 10 2.13 11.39 7.60
N ASP A 11 3.29 10.80 7.90
CA ASP A 11 3.82 10.69 9.26
C ASP A 11 4.11 12.07 9.84
N ALA A 12 4.72 12.97 9.07
CA ALA A 12 4.98 14.34 9.50
C ALA A 12 3.67 15.10 9.77
N ALA A 13 2.65 14.96 8.92
CA ALA A 13 1.33 15.56 9.13
C ALA A 13 0.63 15.00 10.39
N THR A 14 0.80 13.71 10.66
CA THR A 14 0.32 13.03 11.87
C THR A 14 1.01 13.57 13.13
N ASN A 15 2.34 13.55 13.14
CA ASN A 15 3.15 13.92 14.30
C ASN A 15 3.06 15.42 14.63
N SER A 16 2.90 16.28 13.62
CA SER A 16 2.69 17.72 13.81
C SER A 16 1.25 18.11 14.17
N LYS A 17 0.32 17.15 14.17
CA LYS A 17 -1.13 17.40 14.39
C LYS A 17 -1.71 18.39 13.39
N LEU A 18 -1.33 18.29 12.12
CA LEU A 18 -1.84 19.15 11.05
C LEU A 18 -3.38 19.13 11.02
N PRO A 19 -4.07 20.30 11.15
CA PRO A 19 -5.51 20.35 11.08
C PRO A 19 -6.05 19.81 9.76
N GLY A 20 -7.06 18.93 9.85
CA GLY A 20 -7.67 18.31 8.67
C GLY A 20 -6.79 17.27 7.97
N ARG A 21 -5.72 16.76 8.59
CA ARG A 21 -4.82 15.76 7.97
C ARG A 21 -5.54 14.53 7.40
N GLN A 22 -6.63 14.11 8.03
CA GLN A 22 -7.35 12.89 7.67
C GLN A 22 -7.82 12.90 6.21
N ARG A 23 -8.26 14.05 5.69
CA ARG A 23 -8.70 14.15 4.29
C ARG A 23 -7.61 13.75 3.29
N TYR A 24 -6.35 13.96 3.65
CA TYR A 24 -5.21 13.60 2.79
C TYR A 24 -4.94 12.10 2.88
N VAL A 25 -5.01 11.53 4.08
CA VAL A 25 -4.92 10.08 4.29
C VAL A 25 -5.99 9.39 3.43
N ASP A 26 -7.26 9.80 3.57
CA ASP A 26 -8.38 9.21 2.82
C ASP A 26 -8.16 9.31 1.29
N GLN A 27 -7.66 10.44 0.80
CA GLN A 27 -7.39 10.63 -0.63
C GLN A 27 -6.23 9.74 -1.13
N PHE A 28 -5.17 9.61 -0.34
CA PHE A 28 -4.06 8.74 -0.71
C PHE A 28 -4.44 7.26 -0.64
N GLU A 29 -5.26 6.84 0.32
CA GLU A 29 -5.81 5.49 0.38
C GLU A 29 -6.66 5.16 -0.84
N VAL A 30 -7.52 6.08 -1.29
CA VAL A 30 -8.28 5.91 -2.54
C VAL A 30 -7.34 5.73 -3.74
N LEU A 31 -6.34 6.59 -3.88
CA LEU A 31 -5.36 6.51 -4.99
C LEU A 31 -4.52 5.23 -4.92
N ALA A 32 -4.10 4.80 -3.73
CA ALA A 32 -3.37 3.56 -3.53
C ALA A 32 -4.23 2.35 -3.93
N ASN A 33 -5.52 2.36 -3.58
CA ASN A 33 -6.46 1.33 -4.01
C ASN A 33 -6.64 1.29 -5.54
N GLU A 34 -6.74 2.45 -6.20
CA GLU A 34 -6.83 2.52 -7.67
C GLU A 34 -5.57 1.96 -8.34
N LEU A 35 -4.39 2.37 -7.86
CA LEU A 35 -3.11 1.87 -8.36
C LEU A 35 -2.96 0.36 -8.11
N ALA A 36 -3.33 -0.11 -6.92
CA ALA A 36 -3.27 -1.52 -6.57
C ALA A 36 -4.18 -2.35 -7.48
N ARG A 37 -5.40 -1.87 -7.79
CA ARG A 37 -6.32 -2.54 -8.74
C ARG A 37 -5.70 -2.64 -10.13
N ALA A 38 -5.16 -1.53 -10.65
CA ALA A 38 -4.51 -1.51 -11.95
C ALA A 38 -3.31 -2.46 -12.01
N LEU A 39 -2.50 -2.51 -10.96
CA LEU A 39 -1.35 -3.40 -10.86
C LEU A 39 -1.77 -4.88 -10.75
N ALA A 40 -2.80 -5.17 -9.93
CA ALA A 40 -3.32 -6.53 -9.78
C ALA A 40 -3.90 -7.07 -11.10
N ASP A 41 -4.63 -6.24 -11.84
CA ASP A 41 -5.15 -6.60 -13.17
C ASP A 41 -4.02 -6.84 -14.17
N HIS A 42 -3.00 -5.97 -14.18
CA HIS A 42 -1.83 -6.11 -15.04
C HIS A 42 -1.07 -7.43 -14.77
N LEU A 43 -0.83 -7.74 -13.49
CA LEU A 43 -0.11 -8.94 -13.05
C LEU A 43 -0.99 -10.20 -12.97
N LYS A 44 -2.29 -10.07 -13.21
CA LYS A 44 -3.29 -11.14 -13.13
C LYS A 44 -3.32 -11.81 -11.74
N ILE A 45 -3.17 -11.02 -10.69
CA ILE A 45 -3.32 -11.42 -9.27
C ILE A 45 -4.61 -10.82 -8.70
N ALA A 46 -4.88 -11.03 -7.42
CA ALA A 46 -6.03 -10.45 -6.73
C ALA A 46 -5.57 -9.47 -5.65
N LEU A 47 -6.49 -8.58 -5.25
CA LEU A 47 -6.30 -7.73 -4.08
C LEU A 47 -6.86 -8.41 -2.83
N GLY A 48 -6.20 -8.15 -1.71
CA GLY A 48 -6.72 -8.38 -0.36
C GLY A 48 -7.67 -7.25 0.06
N PRO A 49 -7.76 -6.98 1.37
CA PRO A 49 -8.46 -5.79 1.88
C PRO A 49 -7.90 -4.50 1.27
N ASP A 50 -8.74 -3.45 1.28
CA ASP A 50 -8.39 -2.13 0.78
C ASP A 50 -7.10 -1.59 1.45
N ALA A 51 -6.40 -0.73 0.71
CA ALA A 51 -5.20 -0.06 1.19
C ALA A 51 -5.49 0.81 2.42
N ASP A 52 -4.58 0.78 3.38
CA ASP A 52 -4.72 1.40 4.69
C ASP A 52 -3.40 2.05 5.10
N TYR A 53 -3.47 3.28 5.60
CA TYR A 53 -2.32 4.00 6.11
C TYR A 53 -2.12 3.76 7.60
N GLN A 54 -0.99 3.13 7.92
CA GLN A 54 -0.59 2.81 9.29
C GLN A 54 0.58 3.71 9.72
N PRO A 55 0.30 4.82 10.45
CA PRO A 55 1.34 5.77 10.85
C PRO A 55 2.39 5.11 11.74
N GLY A 56 3.66 5.27 11.37
CA GLY A 56 4.79 4.67 12.10
C GLY A 56 4.92 3.15 11.97
N PHE A 57 4.08 2.49 11.16
CA PHE A 57 4.13 1.04 10.93
C PHE A 57 3.82 0.71 9.45
N GLY A 58 4.85 0.68 8.60
CA GLY A 58 4.71 0.33 7.17
C GLY A 58 4.17 1.45 6.27
N GLY A 59 3.43 2.42 6.81
CA GLY A 59 2.87 3.52 6.04
C GLY A 59 1.63 3.09 5.26
N LEU A 60 1.44 3.66 4.06
CA LEU A 60 0.30 3.34 3.20
C LEU A 60 0.58 2.06 2.40
N CYS A 61 -0.13 0.98 2.75
CA CYS A 61 0.10 -0.35 2.19
C CYS A 61 -1.16 -0.90 1.51
N ALA A 62 -0.97 -1.73 0.48
CA ALA A 62 -2.04 -2.47 -0.18
C ALA A 62 -1.73 -3.97 -0.19
N ASN A 63 -2.75 -4.80 0.03
CA ASN A 63 -2.58 -6.25 0.11
C ASN A 63 -2.79 -6.91 -1.26
N PHE A 64 -1.87 -7.81 -1.62
CA PHE A 64 -1.96 -8.62 -2.83
C PHE A 64 -2.01 -10.10 -2.47
N LYS A 65 -2.74 -10.89 -3.25
CA LYS A 65 -2.91 -12.32 -3.02
C LYS A 65 -3.06 -13.08 -4.35
N PRO A 66 -2.87 -14.41 -4.37
CA PRO A 66 -3.15 -15.18 -5.58
C PRO A 66 -4.60 -15.01 -6.04
N LYS A 67 -4.82 -14.98 -7.35
CA LYS A 67 -6.17 -15.04 -7.93
C LYS A 67 -6.70 -16.47 -8.03
N ARG A 68 -5.80 -17.46 -8.00
CA ARG A 68 -6.10 -18.90 -8.07
C ARG A 68 -5.12 -19.69 -7.21
N LYS A 69 -5.59 -20.79 -6.64
CA LYS A 69 -4.77 -21.72 -5.84
C LYS A 69 -3.50 -22.14 -6.58
N GLY A 70 -2.36 -22.09 -5.89
CA GLY A 70 -1.03 -22.45 -6.40
C GLY A 70 -0.41 -21.42 -7.36
N GLN A 71 -1.03 -20.24 -7.55
CA GLN A 71 -0.40 -19.16 -8.32
C GLN A 71 0.83 -18.67 -7.58
N LYS A 72 1.99 -18.70 -8.24
CA LYS A 72 3.23 -18.14 -7.69
C LYS A 72 3.14 -16.62 -7.55
N CYS A 73 3.75 -16.09 -6.49
CA CYS A 73 3.91 -14.65 -6.31
C CYS A 73 4.73 -14.06 -7.48
N PRO A 74 4.26 -13.00 -8.16
CA PRO A 74 5.09 -12.28 -9.11
C PRO A 74 6.31 -11.67 -8.42
N LYS A 75 7.49 -11.79 -9.04
CA LYS A 75 8.75 -11.30 -8.46
C LYS A 75 8.72 -9.83 -8.04
N VAL A 76 8.05 -8.99 -8.83
CA VAL A 76 7.93 -7.54 -8.54
C VAL A 76 7.07 -7.22 -7.31
N ILE A 77 6.20 -8.14 -6.89
CA ILE A 77 5.44 -8.03 -5.65
C ILE A 77 6.28 -8.56 -4.49
N ASP A 78 6.93 -9.71 -4.68
CA ASP A 78 7.84 -10.33 -3.72
C ASP A 78 9.00 -9.40 -3.34
N GLU A 79 9.64 -8.74 -4.30
CA GLU A 79 10.68 -7.71 -4.06
C GLU A 79 10.17 -6.50 -3.25
N GLY A 80 8.86 -6.26 -3.26
CA GLY A 80 8.22 -5.22 -2.46
C GLY A 80 7.94 -5.62 -1.01
N ASP A 81 7.88 -6.92 -0.72
CA ASP A 81 7.65 -7.48 0.62
C ASP A 81 8.20 -8.92 0.72
N GLU A 82 9.53 -9.07 0.69
CA GLU A 82 10.19 -10.40 0.63
C GLU A 82 9.92 -11.27 1.87
N GLY A 83 9.53 -10.64 2.98
CA GLY A 83 9.17 -11.31 4.23
C GLY A 83 7.67 -11.62 4.35
N GLY A 84 6.86 -11.15 3.39
CA GLY A 84 5.42 -11.30 3.38
C GLY A 84 4.98 -12.73 3.09
N GLU A 85 3.87 -13.14 3.70
CA GLU A 85 3.25 -14.42 3.37
C GLU A 85 2.49 -14.32 2.04
N TRP A 86 2.75 -15.28 1.13
CA TRP A 86 1.94 -15.46 -0.07
C TRP A 86 1.00 -16.64 0.12
N GLU A 87 -0.32 -16.38 0.16
CA GLU A 87 -1.32 -17.44 0.25
C GLU A 87 -1.14 -18.43 -0.93
N LEU A 88 -1.08 -19.74 -0.69
CA LEU A 88 -0.84 -20.77 -1.72
C LEU A 88 -2.08 -21.65 -1.96
#